data_AF-A0A534RKJ0-F1
#
_entry.id   AF-A0A534RKJ0-F1
#
_cell.length_a   1.000
_cell.length_b   1.000
_cell.length_c   1.000
_cell.angle_alpha   90.00
_cell.angle_beta   90.00
_cell.angle_gamma   90.00
#
_symmetry.space_group_name_H-M   'P 1'
#
loop_
_entity.id
_entity.type
_entity.pdbx_description
1 polymer ?
#
loop_
_entity_poly.entity_id
_entity_poly.type
_entity_poly.pdbx_seq_one_letter_code
_entity_poly.pdbx_strand_id
1 'polypeptide(L)' 'MEISHEPGLNPVRAGVPAGGVVLIRPDGHIGFRFPSADPGALAALDRHLSSYLIPDPTVCPDIADTYA' A
#
# COMPACT_ATOMS: atom_id res chain seq x y z
N MET A 1 -4.60 7.39 7.07
CA MET A 1 -3.77 6.18 6.87
C MET A 1 -2.68 6.23 7.92
N GLU A 2 -2.77 5.41 8.96
CA GLU A 2 -1.77 5.38 10.04
C GLU A 2 -0.60 4.50 9.58
N ILE A 3 0.62 5.04 9.59
CA ILE A 3 1.83 4.27 9.31
C ILE A 3 2.38 3.83 10.66
N SER A 4 1.93 2.69 11.15
CA SER A 4 2.37 2.14 12.43
C SER A 4 3.68 1.38 12.23
N HIS A 5 4.73 1.78 12.94
CA HIS A 5 5.98 1.03 13.03
C HIS A 5 5.79 0.01 14.16
N GLU A 6 5.19 -1.15 13.84
CA GLU A 6 4.94 -2.17 14.85
C GLU A 6 6.27 -2.84 15.22
N PRO A 7 6.75 -2.71 16.48
CA PRO A 7 8.03 -3.30 16.90
C PRO A 7 8.01 -4.84 16.93
N GLY A 8 6.85 -5.47 16.71
CA GLY A 8 6.67 -6.92 16.60
C GLY A 8 6.72 -7.50 15.18
N LEU A 9 6.71 -6.66 14.13
CA LEU A 9 6.72 -7.14 12.76
C LEU A 9 8.11 -7.65 12.37
N ASN A 10 8.34 -8.95 12.50
CA ASN A 10 9.56 -9.58 12.05
C ASN A 10 9.54 -9.68 10.50
N PRO A 11 10.41 -8.97 9.76
CA PRO A 11 10.38 -8.93 8.30
C PRO A 11 10.60 -10.30 7.67
N VAL A 12 11.45 -11.14 8.29
CA VAL A 12 11.67 -12.53 7.86
C VAL A 12 10.40 -13.36 7.99
N ARG A 13 9.61 -13.18 9.07
CA ARG A 13 8.30 -13.84 9.23
C ARG A 13 7.26 -13.32 8.23
N ALA A 14 7.33 -12.05 7.87
CA ALA A 14 6.46 -11.46 6.85
C ALA A 14 6.88 -11.83 5.40
N GLY A 15 8.03 -12.50 5.25
CA GLY A 15 8.57 -12.89 3.94
C GLY A 15 9.08 -11.70 3.13
N VAL A 16 9.57 -10.65 3.79
CA VAL A 16 10.20 -9.49 3.16
C VAL A 16 11.63 -9.29 3.70
N PRO A 17 12.57 -8.81 2.89
CA PRO A 17 13.88 -8.39 3.40
C PRO A 17 13.73 -7.20 4.35
N ALA A 18 14.78 -6.94 5.14
CA ALA A 18 14.85 -5.71 5.94
C ALA A 18 14.74 -4.48 5.01
N GLY A 19 13.83 -3.55 5.32
CA GLY A 19 13.52 -2.40 4.47
C GLY A 19 12.44 -2.66 3.40
N GLY A 20 11.89 -3.87 3.33
CA GLY A 20 10.68 -4.17 2.57
C GLY A 20 9.43 -3.58 3.23
N VAL A 21 8.34 -3.53 2.45
CA VAL A 21 7.05 -2.99 2.89
C VAL A 21 5.98 -4.07 2.89
N VAL A 22 5.05 -3.96 3.83
CA VAL A 22 3.86 -4.83 3.91
C VAL A 22 2.61 -3.98 4.13
N LEU A 23 1.50 -4.43 3.54
CA LEU A 23 0.17 -3.91 3.84
C LEU A 23 -0.58 -4.95 4.68
N ILE A 24 -1.05 -4.54 5.85
CA ILE A 24 -1.91 -5.34 6.71
C ILE A 24 -3.36 -4.91 6.51
N ARG A 25 -4.24 -5.87 6.23
CA ARG A 25 -5.68 -5.64 6.11
C ARG A 25 -6.31 -5.46 7.50
N PRO A 26 -7.52 -4.87 7.58
CA PRO A 26 -8.22 -4.72 8.86
C PRO A 26 -8.50 -6.03 9.61
N ASP A 27 -8.44 -7.18 8.90
CA ASP A 27 -8.57 -8.52 9.47
C ASP A 27 -7.25 -9.08 10.07
N GLY A 28 -6.17 -8.29 10.06
CA GLY A 28 -4.85 -8.68 10.56
C GLY A 28 -4.00 -9.49 9.57
N HIS A 29 -4.46 -9.75 8.35
CA HIS A 29 -3.72 -10.53 7.36
C HIS A 29 -2.87 -9.65 6.44
N ILE A 30 -1.77 -10.20 5.93
CA ILE A 30 -0.94 -9.53 4.92
C ILE A 30 -1.69 -9.54 3.58
N GLY A 31 -2.07 -8.35 3.10
CA GLY A 31 -2.69 -8.17 1.79
C GLY A 31 -1.67 -7.95 0.67
N PHE A 32 -0.51 -7.39 1.00
CA PHE A 32 0.54 -7.07 0.02
C PHE A 32 1.93 -7.09 0.67
N ARG A 33 2.94 -7.45 -0.13
CA ARG A 33 4.36 -7.41 0.26
C ARG A 33 5.21 -6.94 -0.91
N PHE A 34 6.22 -6.12 -0.64
CA PHE A 34 7.19 -5.70 -1.63
C PHE A 34 8.61 -5.69 -1.04
N PRO A 35 9.64 -6.09 -1.81
CA PRO A 35 11.00 -6.21 -1.29
C PRO A 35 11.68 -4.88 -0.97
N SER A 36 11.13 -3.73 -1.39
CA SER A 36 11.68 -2.41 -1.12
C SER A 36 10.58 -1.34 -1.03
N ALA A 37 10.93 -0.17 -0.49
CA ALA A 37 10.04 0.99 -0.36
C ALA A 37 10.21 2.03 -1.48
N ASP A 38 10.82 1.64 -2.61
CA ASP A 38 11.09 2.53 -3.74
C ASP A 38 9.79 3.02 -4.42
N PRO A 39 9.82 4.10 -5.23
CA PRO A 39 8.64 4.60 -5.93
C PRO A 39 7.91 3.54 -6.77
N GLY A 40 8.63 2.57 -7.32
CA GLY A 40 8.04 1.43 -8.03
C GLY A 40 7.19 0.52 -7.12
N ALA A 41 7.53 0.40 -5.84
CA ALA A 41 6.75 -0.32 -4.85
C ALA A 41 5.42 0.38 -4.57
N LEU A 42 5.43 1.71 -4.51
CA LEU A 42 4.22 2.50 -4.28
C LEU A 42 3.26 2.42 -5.48
N ALA A 43 3.79 2.48 -6.71
CA ALA A 43 2.98 2.27 -7.92
C ALA A 43 2.40 0.85 -8.01
N ALA A 44 3.15 -0.17 -7.58
CA ALA A 44 2.67 -1.54 -7.51
C ALA A 44 1.57 -1.71 -6.45
N LEU A 45 1.72 -1.05 -5.29
CA LEU A 45 0.70 -1.01 -4.24
C LEU A 45 -0.58 -0.33 -4.74
N ASP A 46 -0.47 0.83 -5.38
CA ASP A 46 -1.62 1.58 -5.92
C ASP A 46 -2.43 0.75 -6.93
N ARG A 47 -1.75 0.12 -7.89
CA ARG A 47 -2.39 -0.81 -8.84
C ARG A 47 -3.06 -2.00 -8.14
N HIS A 48 -2.41 -2.53 -7.11
CA HIS A 48 -2.94 -3.65 -6.35
C HIS A 48 -4.22 -3.26 -5.60
N LEU A 49 -4.23 -2.10 -4.92
CA LEU A 49 -5.40 -1.57 -4.22
C LEU A 49 -6.56 -1.31 -5.20
N SER A 50 -6.26 -0.71 -6.36
CA SER A 50 -7.24 -0.42 -7.41
C SER A 50 -7.92 -1.68 -7.98
N SER A 51 -7.31 -2.85 -7.83
CA SER A 51 -7.89 -4.11 -8.32
C SER A 51 -9.06 -4.60 -7.47
N TYR A 52 -9.18 -4.20 -6.20
CA TYR A 52 -10.19 -4.75 -5.29
C TYR A 52 -10.87 -3.73 -4.39
N LEU A 53 -10.37 -2.49 -4.30
CA LEU A 53 -11.10 -1.40 -3.67
C LEU A 53 -12.00 -0.73 -4.70
N ILE A 54 -13.24 -0.48 -4.30
CA ILE A 54 -14.14 0.38 -5.06
C ILE A 54 -13.75 1.82 -4.70
N PRO A 55 -13.42 2.66 -5.68
CA PRO A 55 -13.13 4.06 -5.41
C PRO A 55 -14.37 4.72 -4.81
N ASP A 56 -14.15 5.52 -3.77
CA ASP A 56 -15.21 6.31 -3.18
C ASP A 56 -15.64 7.39 -4.19
N PRO A 57 -16.90 7.40 -4.66
CA PRO A 57 -17.33 8.33 -5.70
C PRO A 57 -17.48 9.77 -5.20
N THR A 58 -17.47 9.98 -3.87
CA THR A 58 -17.44 11.32 -3.27
C THR A 58 -16.04 11.90 -3.17
N VAL A 59 -15.01 11.07 -3.28
CA VAL A 59 -13.64 11.48 -3.59
C VAL A 59 -13.54 11.65 -5.10
N CYS A 60 -13.78 12.86 -5.60
CA CYS A 60 -13.53 13.19 -6.99
C CYS A 60 -12.09 12.76 -7.34
N PRO A 61 -11.85 12.00 -8.43
CA PRO A 61 -10.50 11.92 -8.97
C PRO A 61 -10.12 13.35 -9.34
N ASP A 62 -9.02 13.81 -8.77
CA ASP A 62 -8.46 15.13 -9.01
C ASP A 62 -8.45 15.41 -10.52
N ILE A 63 -9.36 16.27 -10.96
CA ILE A 63 -9.33 16.85 -12.30
C ILE A 63 -8.25 17.95 -12.35
N ALA A 64 -7.07 17.73 -11.77
CA ALA A 64 -5.91 18.57 -12.03
C ALA A 64 -5.13 17.96 -13.19
N ASP A 65 -5.60 18.28 -14.40
CA ASP A 65 -4.78 18.53 -15.60
C ASP A 65 -5.68 18.57 -16.85
N THR A 66 -6.83 19.22 -16.76
CA THR A 66 -7.63 19.52 -17.94
C THR A 66 -8.23 20.91 -17.79
N TYR A 67 -7.61 21.83 -18.53
CA TYR A 67 -7.92 23.25 -18.80
C TYR A 67 -7.22 24.32 -17.95
N ALA A 68 -6.31 25.02 -18.65
CA ALA A 68 -5.76 26.38 -18.47
C ALA A 68 -4.48 26.55 -17.64
#